data_AF-A0A2T3NW94-F1
#
_entry.id   AF-A0A2T3NW94-F1
#
_cell.length_a   1.000
_cell.length_b   1.000
_cell.length_c   1.000
_cell.angle_alpha   90.00
_cell.angle_beta   90.00
_cell.angle_gamma   90.00
#
_symmetry.space_group_name_H-M   'P 1'
#
loop_
_entity.id
_entity.type
_entity.pdbx_description
1 polymer ?
#
loop_
_entity_poly.entity_id
_entity_poly.type
_entity_poly.pdbx_seq_one_letter_code
_entity_poly.pdbx_strand_id
1 'polypeptide(L)'
;MKQAKNKFSVGDVVIVNGGMVDPDFGQEISGWIGTVEKVRHFDDAGFIHSFMYKVRWNRETLADNSVLRVSCEELGLDFETMQLTENDLSLCSSARGKKFIKHCLHLPKRKRAYSYGDFAFS
;
A
#
# COMPACT_ATOMS: atom_id res chain seq x y z
N MET A 1 -9.26 -29.26 -4.93
CA MET A 1 -9.33 -27.89 -4.38
C MET A 1 -8.28 -27.05 -5.07
N LYS A 2 -8.64 -25.91 -5.70
CA LYS A 2 -7.64 -24.97 -6.23
C LYS A 2 -7.06 -24.23 -5.03
N GLN A 3 -5.75 -24.35 -4.79
CA GLN A 3 -5.07 -23.48 -3.83
C GLN A 3 -5.26 -22.03 -4.25
N ALA A 4 -5.57 -21.15 -3.29
CA ALA A 4 -5.58 -19.72 -3.52
C ALA A 4 -4.17 -19.30 -3.94
N LYS A 5 -4.06 -18.57 -5.05
CA LYS A 5 -2.77 -18.06 -5.55
C LYS A 5 -2.60 -16.64 -5.04
N ASN A 6 -1.51 -16.38 -4.34
CA ASN A 6 -1.14 -15.02 -3.92
C ASN A 6 -0.97 -14.11 -5.14
N LYS A 7 -1.51 -12.90 -5.05
CA LYS A 7 -1.43 -11.88 -6.11
C LYS A 7 -0.04 -11.27 -6.26
N PHE A 8 0.72 -11.15 -5.17
CA PHE A 8 2.06 -10.56 -5.14
C PHE A 8 3.08 -11.52 -4.52
N SER A 9 4.34 -11.41 -4.92
CA SER A 9 5.47 -12.19 -4.41
C SER A 9 6.45 -11.32 -3.64
N VAL A 10 7.27 -11.92 -2.78
CA VAL A 10 8.39 -11.22 -2.14
C VAL A 10 9.31 -10.64 -3.22
N GLY A 11 9.70 -9.38 -3.05
CA GLY A 11 10.48 -8.62 -4.02
C GLY A 11 9.66 -7.80 -5.02
N ASP A 12 8.34 -8.02 -5.10
CA ASP A 12 7.47 -7.20 -5.95
C ASP A 12 7.42 -5.75 -5.43
N VAL A 13 7.58 -4.80 -6.36
CA VAL A 13 7.41 -3.37 -6.07
C VAL A 13 5.94 -3.00 -6.27
N VAL A 14 5.31 -2.56 -5.20
CA VAL A 14 3.88 -2.29 -5.11
C VAL A 14 3.62 -0.83 -4.76
N ILE A 15 2.43 -0.37 -5.14
CA ILE A 15 1.90 0.95 -4.81
C ILE A 15 0.56 0.79 -4.11
N VAL A 16 0.33 1.57 -3.07
CA VAL A 16 -0.94 1.62 -2.36
C VAL A 16 -1.99 2.29 -3.25
N ASN A 17 -3.15 1.65 -3.38
CA ASN A 17 -4.27 2.10 -4.20
C ASN A 17 -4.89 3.40 -3.64
N GLY A 18 -5.70 4.07 -4.47
CA GLY A 18 -6.38 5.33 -4.12
C GLY A 18 -7.44 5.15 -3.02
N GLY A 19 -7.56 6.14 -2.13
CA GLY A 19 -8.56 6.18 -1.05
C GLY A 19 -8.19 5.36 0.19
N MET A 20 -6.95 4.90 0.29
CA MET A 20 -6.48 4.09 1.41
C MET A 20 -5.99 4.98 2.55
N VAL A 21 -6.38 4.60 3.76
CA VAL A 21 -6.08 5.31 4.98
C VAL A 21 -5.37 4.37 5.95
N ASP A 22 -4.31 4.87 6.57
CA ASP A 22 -3.61 4.22 7.67
C ASP A 22 -4.58 4.00 8.84
N PRO A 23 -4.76 2.75 9.31
CA PRO A 23 -5.71 2.45 10.37
C PRO A 23 -5.28 2.96 11.75
N ASP A 24 -3.98 3.18 11.98
CA ASP A 24 -3.42 3.62 13.26
C ASP A 24 -3.53 5.14 13.40
N PHE A 25 -3.32 5.88 12.31
CA PHE A 25 -3.23 7.35 12.33
C PHE A 25 -4.32 8.08 11.56
N GLY A 26 -5.15 7.39 10.78
CA GLY A 26 -6.15 8.03 9.92
C GLY A 26 -5.51 8.83 8.75
N GLN A 27 -4.22 8.63 8.49
CA GLN A 27 -3.47 9.33 7.47
C GLN A 27 -3.71 8.70 6.10
N GLU A 28 -3.92 9.52 5.07
CA GLU A 28 -4.00 9.03 3.69
C GLU A 28 -2.64 8.49 3.24
N ILE A 29 -2.63 7.23 2.77
CA ILE A 29 -1.43 6.48 2.37
C ILE A 29 -1.44 6.10 0.88
N SER A 30 -2.33 6.68 0.08
CA SER A 30 -2.40 6.32 -1.32
C SER A 30 -1.15 6.77 -2.06
N GLY A 31 -0.71 5.91 -2.96
CA GLY A 31 0.49 6.15 -3.74
C GLY A 31 1.79 5.93 -2.96
N TRP A 32 1.75 5.48 -1.72
CA TRP A 32 2.95 5.01 -1.03
C TRP A 32 3.52 3.82 -1.79
N ILE A 33 4.84 3.82 -1.98
CA ILE A 33 5.54 2.78 -2.77
C ILE A 33 6.44 2.00 -1.84
N GLY A 34 6.40 0.68 -1.98
CA GLY A 34 7.26 -0.22 -1.23
C GLY A 34 7.51 -1.53 -1.95
N THR A 35 8.27 -2.39 -1.29
CA THR A 35 8.58 -3.73 -1.76
C THR A 35 7.96 -4.75 -0.82
N VAL A 36 7.34 -5.78 -1.37
CA VAL A 36 6.81 -6.89 -0.57
C VAL A 36 7.99 -7.63 0.09
N GLU A 37 8.03 -7.58 1.42
CA GLU A 37 9.05 -8.24 2.24
C GLU A 37 8.60 -9.63 2.69
N LYS A 38 7.30 -9.81 2.98
CA LYS A 38 6.74 -11.08 3.45
C LYS A 38 5.30 -11.27 2.98
N VAL A 39 4.94 -12.50 2.66
CA VAL A 39 3.56 -12.91 2.35
C VAL A 39 3.11 -13.90 3.42
N ARG A 40 1.91 -13.72 3.96
CA ARG A 40 1.27 -14.66 4.91
C ARG A 40 -0.07 -15.10 4.35
N HIS A 41 -0.30 -16.42 4.34
CA HIS A 41 -1.60 -17.01 4.04
C HIS A 41 -2.39 -17.20 5.33
N PHE A 42 -3.68 -16.89 5.31
CA PHE A 42 -4.62 -17.20 6.38
C PHE A 42 -5.65 -18.18 5.83
N ASP A 43 -5.58 -19.42 6.33
CA ASP A 43 -6.49 -20.51 5.96
C ASP A 43 -7.83 -20.47 6.72
N ASP A 44 -8.04 -19.46 7.56
CA ASP A 44 -9.17 -19.42 8.50
C ASP A 44 -10.42 -18.82 7.84
N ALA A 45 -11.55 -19.51 7.99
CA ALA A 45 -12.81 -19.26 7.27
C ALA A 45 -13.51 -17.92 7.60
N GLY A 46 -12.94 -17.13 8.52
CA GLY A 46 -13.45 -15.83 8.96
C GLY A 46 -12.82 -14.61 8.29
N PHE A 47 -11.70 -14.76 7.56
CA PHE A 47 -11.03 -13.63 6.92
C PHE A 47 -11.47 -13.48 5.46
N ILE A 48 -11.93 -12.28 5.10
CA ILE A 48 -12.31 -11.91 3.71
C ILE A 48 -11.08 -11.92 2.78
N HIS A 49 -9.86 -11.82 3.33
CA HIS A 49 -8.61 -11.81 2.58
C HIS A 49 -7.74 -13.01 2.95
N SER A 50 -7.49 -13.88 1.98
CA SER A 50 -6.65 -15.07 2.16
C SER A 50 -5.16 -14.75 2.33
N PHE A 51 -4.71 -13.55 1.94
CA PHE A 51 -3.29 -13.16 2.01
C PHE A 51 -3.09 -11.77 2.62
N MET A 52 -2.09 -11.66 3.51
CA MET A 52 -1.52 -10.39 3.97
C MET A 52 -0.08 -10.23 3.50
N TYR A 53 0.27 -9.00 3.17
CA TYR A 53 1.55 -8.61 2.63
C TYR A 53 2.20 -7.63 3.59
N LYS A 54 3.37 -8.00 4.11
CA LYS A 54 4.25 -7.04 4.79
C LYS A 54 5.01 -6.29 3.70
N VAL A 55 4.75 -5.00 3.57
CA VAL A 55 5.40 -4.11 2.61
C VAL A 55 6.41 -3.26 3.36
N ARG A 56 7.64 -3.18 2.84
CA ARG A 56 8.67 -2.24 3.30
C ARG A 56 8.68 -1.01 2.41
N TRP A 57 8.54 0.17 3.00
CA TRP A 57 8.48 1.41 2.24
C TRP A 57 9.82 1.76 1.61
N ASN A 58 9.76 2.33 0.41
CA ASN A 58 10.97 2.83 -0.25
C ASN A 58 11.45 4.13 0.43
N ARG A 59 12.70 4.50 0.14
CA ARG A 59 13.33 5.68 0.77
C ARG A 59 12.56 6.99 0.53
N GLU A 60 12.01 7.16 -0.66
CA GLU A 60 11.23 8.35 -1.03
C GLU A 60 9.94 8.45 -0.21
N THR A 61 9.20 7.34 -0.08
CA THR A 61 7.99 7.26 0.74
C THR A 61 8.29 7.58 2.20
N LEU A 62 9.38 7.05 2.75
CA LEU A 62 9.77 7.34 4.14
C LEU A 62 10.20 8.80 4.33
N ALA A 63 10.96 9.37 3.39
CA ALA A 63 11.40 10.76 3.46
C ALA A 63 10.21 11.74 3.42
N ASP A 64 9.27 11.50 2.50
CA ASP A 64 8.08 12.34 2.29
C ASP A 64 7.09 12.31 3.46
N ASN A 65 7.19 11.31 4.34
CA ASN A 65 6.25 11.07 5.44
C ASN A 65 6.96 10.95 6.80
N SER A 66 8.15 11.54 6.91
CA SER A 66 9.01 11.48 8.10
C SER A 66 8.35 12.00 9.39
N VAL A 67 7.29 12.81 9.28
CA VAL A 67 6.48 13.29 10.43
C VAL A 67 5.86 12.13 11.21
N LEU A 68 5.47 11.04 10.53
CA LEU A 68 4.86 9.88 11.18
C LEU A 68 5.86 9.03 11.98
N ARG A 69 7.17 9.19 11.71
CA ARG A 69 8.21 8.40 12.39
C ARG A 69 8.14 8.58 13.91
N VAL A 70 7.98 9.81 14.38
CA VAL A 70 7.89 10.12 15.82
C VAL A 70 6.68 9.42 16.44
N SER A 71 5.51 9.53 15.79
CA SER A 71 4.29 8.89 16.28
C SER A 71 4.38 7.36 16.28
N CYS A 72 5.04 6.75 15.29
CA CYS A 72 5.30 5.32 15.28
C CYS A 72 6.24 4.91 16.42
N GLU A 73 7.31 5.67 16.68
CA GLU A 73 8.25 5.40 17.78
C GLU A 73 7.56 5.46 19.15
N GLU A 74 6.68 6.44 19.36
CA GLU A 74 5.92 6.60 20.61
C GLU A 74 4.95 5.44 20.87
N LEU A 75 4.35 4.88 19.81
CA LEU A 75 3.38 3.78 19.89
C LEU A 75 4.02 2.39 19.76
N GLY A 76 5.35 2.30 19.56
CA GLY A 76 6.04 1.03 19.33
C GLY A 76 5.69 0.36 18.00
N LEU A 77 5.28 1.15 17.00
CA LEU A 77 4.94 0.71 15.65
C LEU A 77 6.18 0.76 14.73
N ASP A 78 6.24 -0.15 13.76
CA ASP A 78 7.32 -0.17 12.76
C ASP A 78 7.00 0.82 11.63
N PHE A 79 7.66 1.99 11.63
CA PHE A 79 7.47 3.00 10.59
C PHE A 79 7.91 2.53 9.19
N GLU A 80 8.87 1.59 9.12
CA GLU A 80 9.44 1.19 7.83
C GLU A 80 8.56 0.19 7.08
N THR A 81 7.59 -0.42 7.77
CA THR A 81 6.81 -1.51 7.19
C THR A 81 5.35 -1.46 7.58
N MET A 82 4.47 -1.98 6.73
CA MET A 82 3.04 -2.06 7.00
C MET A 82 2.47 -3.39 6.52
N GLN A 83 1.43 -3.89 7.18
CA GLN A 83 0.67 -5.03 6.71
C GLN A 83 -0.54 -4.58 5.89
N LEU A 84 -0.63 -5.05 4.65
CA LEU A 84 -1.68 -4.68 3.71
C LEU A 84 -2.28 -5.93 3.06
N THR A 85 -3.52 -5.80 2.60
CA THR A 85 -4.27 -6.84 1.89
C THR A 85 -4.02 -6.78 0.37
N GLU A 86 -4.54 -7.76 -0.36
CA GLU A 86 -4.45 -7.77 -1.83
C GLU A 86 -5.15 -6.61 -2.53
N ASN A 87 -6.17 -6.05 -1.87
CA ASN A 87 -7.02 -5.00 -2.41
C ASN A 87 -6.42 -3.62 -2.20
N ASP A 88 -5.51 -3.49 -1.23
CA ASP A 88 -4.85 -2.22 -0.92
C ASP A 88 -3.73 -1.92 -1.90
N LEU A 89 -3.29 -2.92 -2.68
CA LEU A 89 -2.07 -2.86 -3.48
C LEU A 89 -2.30 -3.04 -4.98
N SER A 90 -1.40 -2.47 -5.76
CA SER A 90 -1.18 -2.75 -7.18
C SER A 90 0.32 -2.91 -7.46
N LEU A 91 0.68 -3.77 -8.42
CA LEU A 91 2.07 -3.82 -8.92
C LEU A 91 2.41 -2.49 -9.61
N CYS A 92 3.55 -1.88 -9.28
CA CYS A 92 4.03 -0.67 -9.96
C CYS A 92 4.23 -0.90 -11.47
N SER A 93 4.59 -2.13 -11.85
CA SER A 93 4.82 -2.52 -13.25
C SER A 93 3.54 -2.78 -14.05
N SER A 94 2.39 -2.97 -13.37
CA SER A 94 1.11 -3.21 -14.03
C SER A 94 0.62 -1.97 -14.78
N ALA A 95 -0.25 -2.16 -15.78
CA ALA A 95 -0.85 -1.04 -16.51
C ALA A 95 -1.57 -0.06 -15.55
N ARG A 96 -2.31 -0.60 -14.57
CA ARG A 96 -2.98 0.20 -13.53
C ARG A 96 -1.97 0.96 -12.68
N GLY A 97 -0.93 0.30 -12.15
CA GLY A 97 0.11 0.92 -11.33
C GLY A 97 0.87 2.02 -12.07
N LYS A 98 1.29 1.76 -13.32
CA LYS A 98 1.94 2.77 -14.17
C LYS A 98 1.05 3.98 -14.42
N LYS A 99 -0.23 3.76 -14.74
CA LYS A 99 -1.21 4.85 -14.93
C LYS A 99 -1.36 5.65 -13.63
N PHE A 100 -1.47 4.98 -12.49
CA PHE A 100 -1.61 5.62 -11.18
C PHE A 100 -0.38 6.45 -10.78
N ILE A 101 0.83 5.91 -10.96
CA ILE A 101 2.09 6.65 -10.72
C ILE A 101 2.17 7.88 -11.63
N LYS A 102 1.92 7.70 -12.94
CA LYS A 102 2.01 8.79 -13.92
C LYS A 102 0.99 9.90 -13.64
N HIS A 103 -0.25 9.56 -13.34
CA HIS A 103 -1.33 10.54 -13.22
C HIS A 103 -1.47 11.13 -11.82
N CYS A 104 -1.22 10.35 -10.77
CA CYS A 104 -1.58 10.75 -9.41
C CYS A 104 -0.37 11.17 -8.57
N LEU A 105 0.79 10.51 -8.71
CA LEU A 105 1.96 10.87 -7.90
C LEU A 105 2.71 12.13 -8.39
N HIS A 106 2.60 12.46 -9.68
CA HIS A 106 3.17 13.69 -10.24
C HIS A 106 2.37 14.95 -9.87
N LEU A 107 1.18 14.79 -9.27
CA LEU A 107 0.40 15.92 -8.78
C LEU A 107 0.91 16.34 -7.39
N PRO A 108 0.91 17.66 -7.08
CA PRO A 108 1.16 18.15 -5.72
C PRO A 108 0.24 17.44 -4.72
N LYS A 109 0.72 17.08 -3.52
CA LYS A 109 -0.06 16.31 -2.50
C LYS A 109 -1.51 16.82 -2.34
N ARG A 110 -1.71 18.14 -2.26
CA ARG A 110 -3.05 18.79 -2.17
C ARG A 110 -4.02 18.50 -3.33
N LYS A 111 -3.51 18.10 -4.50
CA LYS A 111 -4.30 17.76 -5.71
C LYS A 111 -4.48 16.26 -5.90
N ARG A 112 -3.80 15.41 -5.11
CA ARG A 112 -3.86 13.96 -5.24
C ARG A 112 -5.22 13.40 -4.83
N ALA A 113 -5.80 13.90 -3.74
CA ALA A 113 -7.11 13.46 -3.22
C ALA A 113 -8.23 13.49 -4.29
N TYR A 114 -8.28 14.54 -5.12
CA TYR A 114 -9.27 14.65 -6.20
C TYR A 114 -8.98 13.70 -7.37
N SER A 115 -7.70 13.42 -7.67
CA SER A 115 -7.31 12.53 -8.77
C SER A 115 -7.55 11.04 -8.49
N TYR A 116 -7.67 10.67 -7.22
CA TYR A 116 -7.93 9.28 -6.82
C TYR A 116 -9.39 8.87 -7.06
N GLY A 117 -10.34 9.81 -7.04
CA GLY A 117 -11.76 9.56 -7.30
C GLY A 117 -12.02 8.94 -8.68
N ASP A 118 -11.30 9.38 -9.71
CA ASP A 118 -11.47 8.90 -11.08
C ASP A 118 -10.97 7.47 -11.31
N PHE A 119 -10.17 6.92 -10.37
CA PHE A 119 -9.62 5.57 -10.44
C PHE A 119 -10.37 4.54 -9.60
N ALA A 120 -11.20 4.98 -8.65
CA ALA A 120 -12.00 4.08 -7.82
C ALA A 120 -13.18 3.46 -8.60
N PHE A 121 -13.56 4.07 -9.74
CA PHE A 121 -14.73 3.68 -10.53
C PHE A 121 -14.42 3.29 -11.99
N SER A 122 -13.14 3.13 -12.36
CA SER A 122 -12.70 2.83 -13.74
C SER A 122 -12.14 1.42 -13.91
#